data_AF-A0A944MKF5-F1
#
_entry.id   AF-A0A944MKF5-F1
#
_cell.length_a   1.000
_cell.length_b   1.000
_cell.length_c   1.000
_cell.angle_alpha   90.00
_cell.angle_beta   90.00
_cell.angle_gamma   90.00
#
_symmetry.space_group_name_H-M   'P 1'
#
loop_
_entity.id
_entity.type
_entity.pdbx_description
1 polymer ?
#
loop_
_entity_poly.entity_id
_entity_poly.type
_entity_poly.pdbx_seq_one_letter_code
_entity_poly.pdbx_strand_id
1 'polypeptide(L)'
;MNRIDKYSVDLIFDKENKIELLKEEYPKVIEKLKKNKISFIELSATNQVNRSFFECEEFTKAYDAEVIHYNNWKAEFLIIKQKWEKEGIEYLFHKSIGKFPYLSDNLDVLVRQKDFERAGELLIELGYVNLRNIQEAHKEFYRKFDGNRAVCPIHLHERVCWSVPYEDNKHLWENRLVSSDDELVHYPCYDDALLINTAHCFLEDHLIKIYDLLTIKSCMNNVDVNWEYIYKTAEKLSWLQSIHTGFIMFNHLYYKLFQEEMFPKEVIENSWNFINKIGWISKKLKRDILMAEIKTPFRIPHLWTRRHSSERIFNDISFGSKLQRLQIIFSSLLDGFIHNKLQIKPHPPLFVVFSGIDGTGKSSHINIIVENHQTSGIKTNVVWSRAGSLPLISALLKIIHFFRGGSSKQNNKSKSTVLPKNKLTNYFWRFLNVFEMIYYYFIKIRIPLIFGKSIIADRYIYDSIIDMEIINNSSKYDRFIYKLLAFFTPKPDVVFHLRVEIDEISKRGVDEQIDALKVKELHYNELLSMKKEVIEVDNNKNFNSVNSALTQISLKKLFDKHPDKFEGYKVVSFRYK
;
A
#
# COMPACT_ATOMS: atom_id res chain seq x y z
N MET A 1 17.56 -12.72 -25.31
CA MET A 1 16.11 -12.86 -25.04
C MET A 1 15.77 -14.33 -25.05
N ASN A 2 15.08 -14.79 -24.01
CA ASN A 2 14.59 -16.18 -23.97
C ASN A 2 13.32 -16.32 -24.86
N ARG A 3 12.81 -17.55 -25.01
CA ARG A 3 11.64 -17.85 -25.84
C ARG A 3 10.38 -17.12 -25.38
N ILE A 4 10.13 -17.01 -24.07
CA ILE A 4 8.96 -16.33 -23.49
C ILE A 4 9.03 -14.82 -23.77
N ASP A 5 10.21 -14.22 -23.62
CA ASP A 5 10.42 -12.80 -23.90
C ASP A 5 10.09 -12.49 -25.37
N LYS A 6 10.60 -13.32 -26.28
CA LYS A 6 10.38 -13.13 -27.71
C LYS A 6 8.92 -13.33 -28.09
N TYR A 7 8.27 -14.38 -27.58
CA TYR A 7 6.82 -14.59 -27.78
C TYR A 7 5.99 -13.41 -27.26
N SER A 8 6.34 -12.88 -26.08
CA SER A 8 5.64 -11.71 -25.51
C SER A 8 5.78 -10.46 -26.39
N VAL A 9 6.97 -10.23 -26.97
CA VAL A 9 7.22 -9.13 -27.89
C VAL A 9 6.47 -9.30 -29.21
N ASP A 10 6.45 -10.51 -29.76
CA ASP A 10 5.74 -10.85 -31.00
C ASP A 10 4.21 -10.65 -30.81
N LEU A 11 3.65 -11.00 -29.64
CA LEU A 11 2.25 -10.68 -29.30
C LEU A 11 1.96 -9.17 -29.31
N ILE A 12 2.85 -8.36 -28.75
CA ILE A 12 2.66 -6.89 -28.66
C ILE A 12 2.62 -6.25 -30.05
N PHE A 13 3.29 -6.83 -31.04
CA PHE A 13 3.35 -6.30 -32.41
C PHE A 13 2.37 -6.95 -33.39
N ASP A 14 1.49 -7.83 -32.90
CA ASP A 14 0.64 -8.66 -33.76
C ASP A 14 1.42 -9.40 -34.86
N LYS A 15 2.62 -9.88 -34.51
CA LYS A 15 3.46 -10.67 -35.43
C LYS A 15 3.10 -12.15 -35.28
N GLU A 16 3.19 -12.88 -36.39
CA GLU A 16 3.10 -14.33 -36.37
C GLU A 16 4.24 -14.89 -35.51
N ASN A 17 3.87 -15.58 -34.43
CA ASN A 17 4.83 -16.16 -33.51
C ASN A 17 5.61 -17.29 -34.20
N LYS A 18 6.87 -17.02 -34.52
CA LYS A 18 7.81 -18.05 -35.05
C LYS A 18 8.26 -19.05 -33.98
N ILE A 19 7.88 -18.80 -32.72
CA ILE A 19 8.17 -19.68 -31.59
C ILE A 19 6.87 -20.37 -31.20
N GLU A 20 6.84 -21.68 -31.37
CA GLU A 20 5.78 -22.50 -30.82
C GLU A 20 5.99 -22.64 -29.29
N LEU A 21 4.99 -22.29 -28.50
CA LEU A 21 4.99 -22.49 -27.05
C LEU A 21 3.97 -23.56 -26.67
N LEU A 22 4.29 -24.35 -25.65
CA LEU A 22 3.31 -25.26 -25.06
C LEU A 22 2.29 -24.45 -24.25
N LYS A 23 1.03 -24.90 -24.19
CA LYS A 23 -0.04 -24.23 -23.41
C LYS A 23 0.35 -24.02 -21.94
N GLU A 24 1.11 -24.95 -21.36
CA GLU A 24 1.65 -24.88 -20.00
C GLU A 24 2.60 -23.69 -19.77
N GLU A 25 3.11 -23.07 -20.84
CA GLU A 25 3.98 -21.90 -20.77
C GLU A 25 3.21 -20.57 -20.84
N TYR A 26 1.94 -20.57 -21.25
CA TYR A 26 1.10 -19.36 -21.33
C TYR A 26 0.95 -18.62 -20.00
N PRO A 27 0.82 -19.28 -18.83
CA PRO A 27 0.83 -18.57 -17.54
C PRO A 27 2.07 -17.70 -17.34
N LYS A 28 3.24 -18.14 -17.83
CA LYS A 28 4.49 -17.39 -17.72
C LYS A 28 4.50 -16.18 -18.67
N VAL A 29 3.90 -16.30 -19.86
CA VAL A 29 3.70 -15.18 -20.78
C VAL A 29 2.77 -14.13 -20.15
N ILE A 30 1.64 -14.56 -19.56
CA ILE A 30 0.69 -13.68 -18.87
C ILE A 30 1.38 -12.94 -17.71
N GLU A 31 2.12 -13.66 -16.86
CA GLU A 31 2.89 -13.04 -15.76
C GLU A 31 3.91 -12.02 -16.29
N LYS A 32 4.55 -12.33 -17.42
CA LYS A 32 5.52 -11.44 -18.07
C LYS A 32 4.89 -10.16 -18.60
N LEU A 33 3.73 -10.26 -19.24
CA LEU A 33 2.96 -9.12 -19.75
C LEU A 33 2.50 -8.24 -18.58
N LYS A 34 2.00 -8.83 -17.48
CA LYS A 34 1.65 -8.10 -16.24
C LYS A 34 2.85 -7.35 -15.66
N LYS A 35 4.01 -8.00 -15.52
CA LYS A 35 5.25 -7.35 -15.03
C LYS A 35 5.71 -6.18 -15.90
N ASN A 36 5.34 -6.18 -17.17
CA ASN A 36 5.64 -5.10 -18.11
C ASN A 36 4.48 -4.11 -18.30
N LYS A 37 3.41 -4.20 -17.49
CA LYS A 37 2.22 -3.35 -17.55
C LYS A 37 1.59 -3.28 -18.95
N ILE A 38 1.55 -4.41 -19.65
CA ILE A 38 0.84 -4.51 -20.93
C ILE A 38 -0.64 -4.78 -20.64
N SER A 39 -1.53 -3.94 -21.19
CA SER A 39 -2.98 -4.14 -21.07
C SER A 39 -3.44 -5.33 -21.90
N PHE A 40 -4.14 -6.27 -21.28
CA PHE A 40 -4.82 -7.34 -21.99
C PHE A 40 -6.03 -6.84 -22.79
N ILE A 41 -6.69 -5.79 -22.31
CA ILE A 41 -7.80 -5.14 -23.03
C ILE A 41 -7.30 -4.64 -24.39
N GLU A 42 -6.22 -3.88 -24.40
CA GLU A 42 -5.63 -3.35 -25.63
C GLU A 42 -4.99 -4.43 -26.48
N LEU A 43 -4.23 -5.32 -25.86
CA LEU A 43 -3.53 -6.39 -26.57
C LEU A 43 -4.51 -7.30 -27.32
N SER A 44 -5.65 -7.62 -26.72
CA SER A 44 -6.70 -8.42 -27.38
C SER A 44 -7.44 -7.66 -28.48
N ALA A 45 -7.53 -6.32 -28.39
CA ALA A 45 -8.19 -5.51 -29.41
C ALA A 45 -7.35 -5.37 -30.68
N THR A 46 -6.02 -5.39 -30.56
CA THR A 46 -5.11 -5.19 -31.69
C THR A 46 -4.62 -6.48 -32.34
N ASN A 47 -4.65 -7.62 -31.65
CA ASN A 47 -4.04 -8.86 -32.16
C ASN A 47 -5.02 -9.70 -32.98
N GLN A 48 -4.64 -10.05 -34.21
CA GLN A 48 -5.44 -10.88 -35.12
C GLN A 48 -4.81 -12.24 -35.42
N VAL A 49 -3.50 -12.39 -35.15
CA VAL A 49 -2.71 -13.53 -35.63
C VAL A 49 -2.62 -14.65 -34.59
N ASN A 50 -2.51 -14.34 -33.30
CA ASN A 50 -2.13 -15.32 -32.28
C ASN A 50 -3.31 -15.90 -31.49
N ARG A 51 -4.40 -16.27 -32.20
CA ARG A 51 -5.69 -16.63 -31.61
C ARG A 51 -5.63 -17.68 -30.50
N SER A 52 -4.79 -18.71 -30.65
CA SER A 52 -4.65 -19.80 -29.67
C SER A 52 -4.24 -19.33 -28.26
N PHE A 53 -3.49 -18.23 -28.16
CA PHE A 53 -3.13 -17.62 -26.88
C PHE A 53 -4.30 -16.84 -26.28
N PHE A 54 -5.02 -16.04 -27.08
CA PHE A 54 -6.14 -15.23 -26.61
C PHE A 54 -7.37 -16.07 -26.23
N GLU A 55 -7.56 -17.22 -26.88
CA GLU A 55 -8.64 -18.17 -26.61
C GLU A 55 -8.35 -19.13 -25.44
N CYS A 56 -7.15 -19.07 -24.84
CA CYS A 56 -6.84 -19.94 -23.71
C CYS A 56 -7.58 -19.51 -22.43
N GLU A 57 -7.86 -20.48 -21.56
CA GLU A 57 -8.60 -20.26 -20.32
C GLU A 57 -7.85 -19.30 -19.39
N GLU A 58 -6.52 -19.39 -19.36
CA GLU A 58 -5.67 -18.56 -18.51
C GLU A 58 -5.67 -17.10 -18.93
N PHE A 59 -5.63 -16.83 -20.24
CA PHE A 59 -5.72 -15.46 -20.76
C PHE A 59 -7.12 -14.90 -20.52
N THR A 60 -8.17 -15.66 -20.82
CA THR A 60 -9.57 -15.23 -20.60
C THR A 60 -9.80 -14.81 -19.14
N LYS A 61 -9.36 -15.64 -18.18
CA LYS A 61 -9.43 -15.29 -16.75
C LYS A 61 -8.65 -14.03 -16.40
N ALA A 62 -7.49 -13.82 -17.00
CA ALA A 62 -6.66 -12.65 -16.76
C ALA A 62 -7.27 -11.38 -17.37
N TYR A 63 -7.85 -11.48 -18.57
CA TYR A 63 -8.58 -10.43 -19.27
C TYR A 63 -9.81 -10.00 -18.48
N ASP A 64 -10.66 -10.95 -18.07
CA ASP A 64 -11.89 -10.65 -17.30
C ASP A 64 -11.57 -9.93 -15.98
N ALA A 65 -10.52 -10.38 -15.29
CA ALA A 65 -10.04 -9.72 -14.08
C ALA A 65 -9.56 -8.28 -14.35
N GLU A 66 -8.89 -8.04 -15.48
CA GLU A 66 -8.44 -6.72 -15.90
C GLU A 66 -9.61 -5.80 -16.25
N VAL A 67 -10.62 -6.30 -16.97
CA VAL A 67 -11.85 -5.54 -17.32
C VAL A 67 -12.60 -5.12 -16.06
N ILE A 68 -12.77 -6.03 -15.09
CA ILE A 68 -13.41 -5.70 -13.81
C ILE A 68 -12.60 -4.63 -13.08
N HIS A 69 -11.27 -4.75 -13.03
CA HIS A 69 -10.39 -3.78 -12.39
C HIS A 69 -10.47 -2.40 -13.05
N TYR A 70 -10.40 -2.34 -14.38
CA TYR A 70 -10.57 -1.12 -15.18
C TYR A 70 -11.89 -0.42 -14.87
N ASN A 71 -13.01 -1.15 -14.97
CA ASN A 71 -14.34 -0.58 -14.77
C ASN A 71 -14.53 -0.07 -13.34
N ASN A 72 -14.05 -0.79 -12.34
CA ASN A 72 -14.14 -0.37 -10.94
C ASN A 72 -13.36 0.92 -10.68
N TRP A 73 -12.13 1.03 -11.18
CA TRP A 73 -11.31 2.24 -10.99
C TRP A 73 -11.88 3.43 -11.75
N LYS A 74 -12.37 3.22 -12.97
CA LYS A 74 -13.01 4.25 -13.77
C LYS A 74 -14.29 4.77 -13.09
N ALA A 75 -15.13 3.86 -12.57
CA ALA A 75 -16.34 4.22 -11.85
C ALA A 75 -16.04 5.01 -10.56
N GLU A 76 -15.06 4.57 -9.75
CA GLU A 76 -14.69 5.30 -8.53
C GLU A 76 -14.11 6.68 -8.85
N PHE A 77 -13.24 6.78 -9.86
CA PHE A 77 -12.65 8.06 -10.23
C PHE A 77 -13.68 9.03 -10.82
N LEU A 78 -14.73 8.53 -11.49
CA LEU A 78 -15.84 9.36 -11.94
C LEU A 78 -16.56 10.07 -10.78
N ILE A 79 -16.71 9.39 -9.63
CA ILE A 79 -17.27 10.00 -8.41
C ILE A 79 -16.38 11.14 -7.91
N ILE A 80 -15.06 10.92 -7.92
CA ILE A 80 -14.07 11.95 -7.55
C ILE A 80 -14.17 13.15 -8.49
N LYS A 81 -14.14 12.91 -9.80
CA LYS A 81 -14.29 13.94 -10.85
C LYS A 81 -15.53 14.78 -10.61
N GLN A 82 -16.69 14.15 -10.43
CA GLN A 82 -17.96 14.88 -10.22
C GLN A 82 -17.94 15.76 -8.97
N LYS A 83 -17.25 15.33 -7.90
CA LYS A 83 -17.11 16.12 -6.66
C LYS A 83 -16.14 17.30 -6.86
N TRP A 84 -15.03 17.08 -7.56
CA TRP A 84 -14.04 18.12 -7.89
C TRP A 84 -14.57 19.16 -8.87
N GLU A 85 -15.32 18.75 -9.91
CA GLU A 85 -15.91 19.67 -10.89
C GLU A 85 -16.91 20.63 -10.25
N LYS A 86 -17.69 20.18 -9.28
CA LYS A 86 -18.61 21.04 -8.50
C LYS A 86 -17.89 22.15 -7.74
N GLU A 87 -16.61 21.95 -7.43
CA GLU A 87 -15.76 22.89 -6.70
C GLU A 87 -14.77 23.61 -7.65
N GLY A 88 -14.89 23.40 -8.96
CA GLY A 88 -14.02 24.02 -9.97
C GLY A 88 -12.58 23.51 -9.96
N ILE A 89 -12.33 22.31 -9.42
CA ILE A 89 -10.99 21.72 -9.33
C ILE A 89 -10.68 20.97 -10.62
N GLU A 90 -9.63 21.42 -11.31
CA GLU A 90 -9.08 20.74 -12.48
C GLU A 90 -8.03 19.70 -12.08
N TYR A 91 -7.95 18.61 -12.85
CA TYR A 91 -6.98 17.54 -12.64
C TYR A 91 -6.32 17.09 -13.94
N LEU A 92 -5.22 16.35 -13.80
CA LEU A 92 -4.41 15.78 -14.87
C LEU A 92 -3.80 14.44 -14.44
N PHE A 93 -3.91 13.40 -15.26
CA PHE A 93 -3.10 12.18 -15.10
C PHE A 93 -1.71 12.41 -15.70
N HIS A 94 -0.79 12.97 -14.92
CA HIS A 94 0.48 13.47 -15.46
C HIS A 94 1.41 12.38 -16.05
N LYS A 95 1.17 11.09 -15.77
CA LYS A 95 1.91 9.96 -16.38
C LYS A 95 1.18 9.29 -17.56
N SER A 96 0.01 9.80 -17.93
CA SER A 96 -0.78 9.26 -19.04
C SER A 96 -0.41 9.92 -20.37
N ILE A 97 -0.74 9.24 -21.47
CA ILE A 97 -0.67 9.73 -22.86
C ILE A 97 -2.01 9.56 -23.58
N GLY A 98 -3.12 9.81 -22.88
CA GLY A 98 -4.48 9.72 -23.43
C GLY A 98 -5.25 8.46 -23.06
N LYS A 99 -4.68 7.62 -22.18
CA LYS A 99 -5.33 6.41 -21.67
C LYS A 99 -5.53 6.45 -20.18
N PHE A 100 -6.63 5.89 -19.68
CA PHE A 100 -6.88 5.85 -18.25
C PHE A 100 -5.80 4.97 -17.56
N PRO A 101 -5.04 5.45 -16.56
CA PRO A 101 -3.83 4.76 -16.08
C PRO A 101 -4.08 3.72 -14.97
N TYR A 102 -4.99 2.77 -15.22
CA TYR A 102 -5.46 1.77 -14.23
C TYR A 102 -4.48 0.60 -13.96
N LEU A 103 -3.47 0.41 -14.81
CA LEU A 103 -2.43 -0.62 -14.63
C LEU A 103 -1.35 -0.21 -13.60
N SER A 104 -1.49 0.97 -13.01
CA SER A 104 -0.65 1.42 -11.90
C SER A 104 -1.21 0.94 -10.56
N ASP A 105 -0.35 0.85 -9.53
CA ASP A 105 -0.79 0.53 -8.16
C ASP A 105 -1.60 1.68 -7.52
N ASN A 106 -1.50 2.86 -8.13
CA ASN A 106 -2.14 4.10 -7.73
C ASN A 106 -2.32 5.01 -8.96
N LEU A 107 -3.37 5.83 -8.96
CA LEU A 107 -3.54 6.92 -9.91
C LEU A 107 -2.69 8.11 -9.48
N ASP A 108 -1.77 8.51 -10.34
CA ASP A 108 -0.95 9.71 -10.17
C ASP A 108 -1.69 10.91 -10.76
N VAL A 109 -2.37 11.66 -9.90
CA VAL A 109 -3.30 12.74 -10.28
C VAL A 109 -2.75 14.07 -9.83
N LEU A 110 -2.45 14.95 -10.78
CA LEU A 110 -2.00 16.31 -10.53
C LEU A 110 -3.21 17.24 -10.46
N VAL A 111 -3.26 18.11 -9.45
CA VAL A 111 -4.21 19.22 -9.32
C VAL A 111 -3.44 20.53 -9.23
N ARG A 112 -4.10 21.67 -9.45
CA ARG A 112 -3.42 22.96 -9.30
C ARG A 112 -3.01 23.16 -7.85
N GLN A 113 -1.88 23.82 -7.64
CA GLN A 113 -1.34 24.12 -6.31
C GLN A 113 -2.36 24.78 -5.38
N LYS A 114 -3.13 25.74 -5.88
CA LYS A 114 -4.19 26.43 -5.12
C LYS A 114 -5.34 25.52 -4.66
N ASP A 115 -5.55 24.39 -5.34
CA ASP A 115 -6.68 23.48 -5.12
C ASP A 115 -6.23 22.21 -4.37
N PHE A 116 -4.93 22.06 -4.09
CA PHE A 116 -4.35 20.83 -3.54
C PHE A 116 -4.96 20.41 -2.20
N GLU A 117 -5.03 21.33 -1.24
CA GLU A 117 -5.63 21.07 0.07
C GLU A 117 -7.11 20.71 -0.06
N ARG A 118 -7.87 21.50 -0.82
CA ARG A 118 -9.31 21.28 -1.03
C ARG A 118 -9.59 19.94 -1.73
N ALA A 119 -8.81 19.59 -2.75
CA ALA A 119 -8.92 18.32 -3.44
C ALA A 119 -8.74 17.13 -2.48
N GLY A 120 -7.76 17.23 -1.56
CA GLY A 120 -7.53 16.25 -0.50
C GLY A 120 -8.67 16.14 0.51
N GLU A 121 -9.24 17.27 0.96
CA GLU A 121 -10.42 17.29 1.84
C GLU A 121 -11.61 16.57 1.20
N LEU A 122 -11.86 16.83 -0.09
CA LEU A 122 -12.95 16.21 -0.83
C LEU A 122 -12.75 14.69 -0.99
N LEU A 123 -11.52 14.22 -1.14
CA LEU A 123 -11.22 12.78 -1.10
C LEU A 123 -11.57 12.20 0.29
N ILE A 124 -11.24 12.90 1.38
CA ILE A 124 -11.59 12.48 2.73
C ILE A 124 -13.11 12.41 2.93
N GLU A 125 -13.85 13.39 2.41
CA GLU A 125 -15.33 13.37 2.39
C GLU A 125 -15.89 12.14 1.64
N LEU A 126 -15.20 11.68 0.59
CA LEU A 126 -15.56 10.48 -0.19
C LEU A 126 -15.13 9.16 0.46
N GLY A 127 -14.53 9.22 1.66
CA GLY A 127 -14.14 8.07 2.45
C GLY A 127 -12.68 7.63 2.28
N TYR A 128 -11.86 8.42 1.59
CA TYR A 128 -10.42 8.17 1.54
C TYR A 128 -9.75 8.54 2.86
N VAL A 129 -8.65 7.85 3.17
CA VAL A 129 -7.74 8.17 4.27
C VAL A 129 -6.44 8.69 3.69
N ASN A 130 -6.02 9.88 4.12
CA ASN A 130 -4.68 10.41 3.85
C ASN A 130 -3.65 9.64 4.68
N LEU A 131 -2.81 8.84 4.00
CA LEU A 131 -1.75 8.04 4.59
C LEU A 131 -0.53 8.90 4.94
N ARG A 132 -0.63 9.66 6.04
CA ARG A 132 0.39 10.61 6.48
C ARG A 132 1.74 9.99 6.88
N ASN A 133 1.86 8.66 6.90
CA ASN A 133 3.12 7.94 7.08
C ASN A 133 3.91 7.74 5.77
N ILE A 134 3.29 8.02 4.62
CA ILE A 134 3.88 7.98 3.28
C ILE A 134 3.82 9.41 2.74
N GLN A 135 4.75 10.25 3.18
CA GLN A 135 4.82 11.65 2.79
C GLN A 135 6.04 11.92 1.93
N GLU A 136 5.81 12.63 0.84
CA GLU A 136 6.81 13.24 -0.02
C GLU A 136 6.40 14.71 -0.17
N ALA A 137 7.36 15.62 -0.34
CA ALA A 137 7.01 17.02 -0.58
C ALA A 137 6.11 17.14 -1.83
N HIS A 138 5.11 18.04 -1.78
CA HIS A 138 4.16 18.33 -2.88
C HIS A 138 3.27 17.16 -3.31
N LYS A 139 3.13 16.15 -2.44
CA LYS A 139 2.47 14.89 -2.78
C LYS A 139 1.83 14.25 -1.56
N GLU A 140 0.58 13.82 -1.69
CA GLU A 140 -0.15 13.13 -0.63
C GLU A 140 -0.80 11.85 -1.15
N PHE A 141 -0.84 10.82 -0.30
CA PHE A 141 -1.32 9.49 -0.71
C PHE A 141 -2.61 9.12 0.00
N TYR A 142 -3.66 8.89 -0.78
CA TYR A 142 -5.02 8.64 -0.32
C TYR A 142 -5.44 7.21 -0.66
N ARG A 143 -6.00 6.50 0.31
CA ARG A 143 -6.56 5.16 0.10
C ARG A 143 -7.97 5.02 0.63
N LYS A 144 -8.77 4.27 -0.13
CA LYS A 144 -10.09 3.77 0.25
C LYS A 144 -10.07 2.25 0.12
N PHE A 145 -10.86 1.56 0.93
CA PHE A 145 -10.90 0.10 0.96
C PHE A 145 -12.33 -0.41 0.74
N ASP A 146 -12.43 -1.54 0.04
CA ASP A 146 -13.61 -2.39 -0.04
C ASP A 146 -13.19 -3.82 0.37
N GLY A 147 -13.43 -4.15 1.63
CA GLY A 147 -12.88 -5.36 2.26
C GLY A 147 -11.35 -5.32 2.26
N ASN A 148 -10.70 -6.31 1.64
CA ASN A 148 -9.24 -6.41 1.54
C ASN A 148 -8.65 -5.75 0.28
N ARG A 149 -9.48 -5.05 -0.51
CA ARG A 149 -9.04 -4.42 -1.77
C ARG A 149 -8.99 -2.92 -1.60
N ALA A 150 -7.88 -2.32 -2.03
CA ALA A 150 -7.80 -0.88 -2.16
C ALA A 150 -8.58 -0.44 -3.41
N VAL A 151 -9.51 0.49 -3.23
CA VAL A 151 -10.33 1.03 -4.31
C VAL A 151 -9.68 2.31 -4.81
N CYS A 152 -9.23 2.30 -6.06
CA CYS A 152 -8.69 3.46 -6.77
C CYS A 152 -7.76 4.34 -5.90
N PRO A 153 -6.59 3.83 -5.45
CA PRO A 153 -5.65 4.62 -4.63
C PRO A 153 -5.20 5.87 -5.38
N ILE A 154 -5.26 7.03 -4.73
CA ILE A 154 -4.91 8.31 -5.35
C ILE A 154 -3.60 8.81 -4.77
N HIS A 155 -2.63 9.05 -5.64
CA HIS A 155 -1.51 9.91 -5.35
C HIS A 155 -1.86 11.30 -5.84
N LEU A 156 -2.11 12.21 -4.91
CA LEU A 156 -2.45 13.58 -5.21
C LEU A 156 -1.15 14.39 -5.36
N HIS A 157 -0.96 14.88 -6.57
CA HIS A 157 0.06 15.76 -7.14
C HIS A 157 -0.22 17.24 -6.91
N GLU A 158 0.62 18.00 -6.21
CA GLU A 158 0.60 19.47 -6.32
C GLU A 158 1.48 19.96 -7.49
N ARG A 159 2.58 19.24 -7.75
CA ARG A 159 3.59 19.53 -8.77
C ARG A 159 4.22 18.23 -9.26
N VAL A 160 4.72 18.20 -10.50
CA VAL A 160 5.50 17.06 -10.99
C VAL A 160 6.94 17.12 -10.45
N CYS A 161 7.17 16.50 -9.30
CA CYS A 161 8.48 16.43 -8.67
C CYS A 161 8.74 15.10 -7.97
N TRP A 162 9.99 14.64 -8.03
CA TRP A 162 10.50 13.53 -7.23
C TRP A 162 11.68 14.04 -6.42
N SER A 163 11.39 14.60 -5.24
CA SER A 163 12.26 15.51 -4.46
C SER A 163 12.51 16.87 -5.12
N VAL A 164 12.56 16.92 -6.45
CA VAL A 164 12.96 18.09 -7.23
C VAL A 164 12.09 18.17 -8.52
N PRO A 165 11.76 19.36 -9.06
CA PRO A 165 10.81 19.50 -10.18
C PRO A 165 11.41 19.03 -11.50
N TYR A 166 10.70 18.25 -12.31
CA TYR A 166 11.22 17.75 -13.61
C TYR A 166 10.55 18.39 -14.83
N GLU A 167 9.51 19.19 -14.60
CA GLU A 167 8.69 19.78 -15.64
C GLU A 167 8.38 21.25 -15.37
N ASP A 168 8.07 22.01 -16.42
CA ASP A 168 7.46 23.33 -16.31
C ASP A 168 5.94 23.20 -16.06
N ASN A 169 5.54 23.27 -14.78
CA ASN A 169 4.12 23.14 -14.41
C ASN A 169 3.22 24.16 -15.12
N LYS A 170 3.73 25.33 -15.52
CA LYS A 170 2.90 26.32 -16.24
C LYS A 170 2.58 25.81 -17.64
N HIS A 171 3.61 25.41 -18.38
CA HIS A 171 3.47 24.82 -19.71
C HIS A 171 2.54 23.60 -19.68
N LEU A 172 2.72 22.74 -18.67
CA LEU A 172 1.92 21.53 -18.47
C LEU A 172 0.41 21.82 -18.37
N TRP A 173 0.02 22.83 -17.60
CA TRP A 173 -1.40 23.18 -17.42
C TRP A 173 -2.00 23.91 -18.64
N GLU A 174 -1.18 24.73 -19.32
CA GLU A 174 -1.57 25.51 -20.50
C GLU A 174 -1.77 24.60 -21.73
N ASN A 175 -0.96 23.54 -21.86
CA ASN A 175 -0.95 22.65 -23.03
C ASN A 175 -1.54 21.26 -22.76
N ARG A 176 -2.23 21.06 -21.64
CA ARG A 176 -2.87 19.77 -21.34
C ARG A 176 -3.87 19.38 -22.43
N LEU A 177 -4.01 18.08 -22.63
CA LEU A 177 -4.91 17.47 -23.58
C LEU A 177 -6.03 16.70 -22.86
N VAL A 178 -7.14 16.49 -23.55
CA VAL A 178 -8.24 15.61 -23.15
C VAL A 178 -8.33 14.51 -24.19
N SER A 179 -8.43 13.26 -23.75
CA SER A 179 -8.46 12.12 -24.67
C SER A 179 -9.75 12.14 -25.50
N SER A 180 -9.62 11.85 -26.79
CA SER A 180 -10.77 11.68 -27.69
C SER A 180 -11.59 10.41 -27.37
N ASP A 181 -10.95 9.42 -26.77
CA ASP A 181 -11.55 8.12 -26.50
C ASP A 181 -12.20 8.06 -25.12
N ASP A 182 -11.79 8.95 -24.21
CA ASP A 182 -12.23 8.97 -22.82
C ASP A 182 -12.12 10.37 -22.21
N GLU A 183 -13.23 11.10 -22.15
CA GLU A 183 -13.29 12.47 -21.58
C GLU A 183 -12.84 12.54 -20.12
N LEU A 184 -12.80 11.40 -19.40
CA LEU A 184 -12.23 11.32 -18.05
C LEU A 184 -10.71 11.57 -18.04
N VAL A 185 -10.03 11.32 -19.15
CA VAL A 185 -8.57 11.27 -19.24
C VAL A 185 -8.03 12.61 -19.71
N HIS A 186 -7.69 13.45 -18.76
CA HIS A 186 -6.87 14.64 -18.98
C HIS A 186 -5.40 14.26 -18.82
N TYR A 187 -4.53 14.61 -19.76
CA TYR A 187 -3.13 14.19 -19.77
C TYR A 187 -2.20 15.27 -20.36
N PRO A 188 -0.90 15.23 -20.08
CA PRO A 188 0.06 16.20 -20.62
C PRO A 188 0.09 16.18 -22.16
N CYS A 189 0.55 17.27 -22.78
CA CYS A 189 0.94 17.18 -24.19
C CYS A 189 2.12 16.19 -24.36
N TYR A 190 2.40 15.77 -25.60
CA TYR A 190 3.40 14.74 -25.86
C TYR A 190 4.82 15.14 -25.45
N ASP A 191 5.17 16.44 -25.50
CA ASP A 191 6.46 16.97 -25.05
C ASP A 191 6.66 16.78 -23.55
N ASP A 192 5.68 17.24 -22.75
CA ASP A 192 5.68 17.11 -21.30
C ASP A 192 5.57 15.63 -20.89
N ALA A 193 4.72 14.84 -21.56
CA ALA A 193 4.62 13.41 -21.28
C ALA A 193 5.95 12.68 -21.52
N LEU A 194 6.74 13.08 -22.53
CA LEU A 194 8.05 12.50 -22.80
C LEU A 194 9.06 12.82 -21.68
N LEU A 195 9.10 14.07 -21.21
CA LEU A 195 9.91 14.50 -20.07
C LEU A 195 9.52 13.72 -18.80
N ILE A 196 8.24 13.71 -18.47
CA ILE A 196 7.71 13.07 -17.26
C ILE A 196 8.01 11.56 -17.26
N ASN A 197 7.68 10.85 -18.35
CA ASN A 197 7.89 9.40 -18.43
C ASN A 197 9.38 9.03 -18.45
N THR A 198 10.23 9.85 -19.06
CA THR A 198 11.69 9.66 -19.03
C THR A 198 12.23 9.78 -17.61
N ALA A 199 11.88 10.84 -16.89
CA ALA A 199 12.30 11.03 -15.51
C ALA A 199 11.76 9.92 -14.59
N HIS A 200 10.48 9.56 -14.75
CA HIS A 200 9.85 8.54 -13.93
C HIS A 200 10.53 7.18 -14.05
N CYS A 201 10.68 6.64 -15.27
CA CYS A 201 11.23 5.29 -15.44
C CYS A 201 12.75 5.23 -15.17
N PHE A 202 13.51 6.28 -15.53
CA PHE A 202 14.96 6.31 -15.38
C PHE A 202 15.43 6.70 -13.98
N LEU A 203 14.87 7.77 -13.40
CA LEU A 203 15.37 8.38 -12.16
C LEU A 203 14.60 7.95 -10.92
N GLU A 204 13.31 7.64 -11.02
CA GLU A 204 12.49 7.28 -9.86
C GLU A 204 12.35 5.75 -9.73
N ASP A 205 11.79 5.07 -10.73
CA ASP A 205 11.50 3.63 -10.68
C ASP A 205 12.77 2.75 -10.77
N HIS A 206 13.82 3.25 -11.44
CA HIS A 206 15.02 2.47 -11.79
C HIS A 206 14.71 1.17 -12.55
N LEU A 207 13.57 1.16 -13.26
CA LEU A 207 13.02 -0.01 -13.92
C LEU A 207 12.27 0.44 -15.17
N ILE A 208 12.70 -0.04 -16.33
CA ILE A 208 12.08 0.25 -17.62
C ILE A 208 11.24 -0.94 -18.04
N LYS A 209 9.92 -0.75 -18.10
CA LYS A 209 8.95 -1.74 -18.57
C LYS A 209 8.74 -1.58 -20.08
N ILE A 210 8.22 -2.60 -20.75
CA ILE A 210 7.85 -2.47 -22.16
C ILE A 210 6.79 -1.38 -22.34
N TYR A 211 5.80 -1.28 -21.43
CA TYR A 211 4.82 -0.19 -21.43
C TYR A 211 5.46 1.21 -21.46
N ASP A 212 6.54 1.43 -20.70
CA ASP A 212 7.22 2.73 -20.65
C ASP A 212 7.83 3.07 -22.02
N LEU A 213 8.43 2.08 -22.70
CA LEU A 213 8.97 2.24 -24.05
C LEU A 213 7.87 2.52 -25.09
N LEU A 214 6.74 1.80 -25.02
CA LEU A 214 5.60 2.02 -25.92
C LEU A 214 4.97 3.41 -25.70
N THR A 215 4.92 3.86 -24.44
CA THR A 215 4.44 5.19 -24.07
C THR A 215 5.32 6.27 -24.69
N ILE A 216 6.64 6.17 -24.51
CA ILE A 216 7.62 7.10 -25.09
C ILE A 216 7.55 7.10 -26.62
N LYS A 217 7.45 5.93 -27.27
CA LYS A 217 7.30 5.84 -28.73
C LYS A 217 5.99 6.46 -29.22
N SER A 218 4.90 6.34 -28.45
CA SER A 218 3.61 6.94 -28.80
C SER A 218 3.66 8.47 -28.75
N CYS A 219 4.43 9.06 -27.82
CA CYS A 219 4.71 10.51 -27.87
C CYS A 219 5.38 10.91 -29.19
N MET A 220 6.30 10.07 -29.69
CA MET A 220 7.05 10.36 -30.92
C MET A 220 6.24 10.23 -32.22
N ASN A 221 5.16 9.45 -32.22
CA ASN A 221 4.35 9.23 -33.41
C ASN A 221 3.37 10.39 -33.70
N ASN A 222 3.19 11.31 -32.75
CA ASN A 222 2.41 12.53 -32.91
C ASN A 222 3.38 13.64 -33.34
N VAL A 223 3.17 14.19 -34.53
CA VAL A 223 4.26 14.52 -35.49
C VAL A 223 5.15 15.74 -35.13
N ASP A 224 4.87 16.48 -34.06
CA ASP A 224 5.54 17.76 -33.78
C ASP A 224 6.16 17.83 -32.36
N VAL A 225 7.05 16.90 -32.02
CA VAL A 225 7.78 16.95 -30.74
C VAL A 225 8.74 18.15 -30.72
N ASN A 226 8.57 19.05 -29.73
CA ASN A 226 9.40 20.23 -29.58
C ASN A 226 10.69 19.92 -28.80
N TRP A 227 11.72 19.46 -29.53
CA TRP A 227 13.03 19.13 -28.96
C TRP A 227 13.72 20.32 -28.28
N GLU A 228 13.54 21.53 -28.79
CA GLU A 228 14.13 22.73 -28.21
C GLU A 228 13.55 22.99 -26.82
N TYR A 229 12.22 22.90 -26.68
CA TYR A 229 11.55 22.97 -25.38
C TYR A 229 12.06 21.89 -24.43
N ILE A 230 12.08 20.63 -24.86
CA ILE A 230 12.54 19.49 -24.05
C ILE A 230 13.94 19.72 -23.50
N TYR A 231 14.90 20.11 -24.35
CA TYR A 231 16.28 20.33 -23.92
C TYR A 231 16.41 21.57 -23.04
N LYS A 232 15.73 22.68 -23.35
CA LYS A 232 15.72 23.89 -22.52
C LYS A 232 15.14 23.63 -21.14
N THR A 233 14.04 22.88 -21.05
CA THR A 233 13.44 22.48 -19.78
C THR A 233 14.37 21.59 -18.98
N ALA A 234 15.00 20.60 -19.64
CA ALA A 234 15.96 19.72 -18.98
C ALA A 234 17.21 20.45 -18.48
N GLU A 235 17.71 21.43 -19.23
CA GLU A 235 18.82 22.30 -18.82
C GLU A 235 18.44 23.21 -17.65
N LYS A 236 17.32 23.93 -17.77
CA LYS A 236 16.77 24.82 -16.74
C LYS A 236 16.58 24.10 -15.41
N LEU A 237 16.16 22.83 -15.45
CA LEU A 237 15.91 22.00 -14.26
C LEU A 237 17.10 21.10 -13.89
N SER A 238 18.29 21.35 -14.46
CA SER A 238 19.57 20.71 -14.13
C SER A 238 19.62 19.19 -14.31
N TRP A 239 18.90 18.64 -15.29
CA TRP A 239 18.85 17.20 -15.55
C TRP A 239 19.12 16.79 -17.00
N LEU A 240 19.73 17.69 -17.79
CA LEU A 240 20.11 17.48 -19.19
C LEU A 240 20.97 16.22 -19.42
N GLN A 241 21.88 15.87 -18.50
CA GLN A 241 22.65 14.62 -18.64
C GLN A 241 21.79 13.36 -18.51
N SER A 242 20.73 13.42 -17.70
CA SER A 242 19.86 12.28 -17.42
C SER A 242 18.90 12.04 -18.59
N ILE A 243 18.39 13.10 -19.22
CA ILE A 243 17.54 12.96 -20.40
C ILE A 243 18.29 12.37 -21.60
N HIS A 244 19.50 12.85 -21.89
CA HIS A 244 20.33 12.28 -22.97
C HIS A 244 20.71 10.82 -22.69
N THR A 245 21.00 10.48 -21.42
CA THR A 245 21.26 9.10 -21.02
C THR A 245 20.03 8.21 -21.22
N GLY A 246 18.85 8.70 -20.81
CA GLY A 246 17.57 8.03 -21.01
C GLY A 246 17.31 7.75 -22.49
N PHE A 247 17.44 8.77 -23.36
CA PHE A 247 17.20 8.61 -24.80
C PHE A 247 18.10 7.54 -25.44
N ILE A 248 19.41 7.54 -25.14
CA ILE A 248 20.32 6.50 -25.63
C ILE A 248 19.87 5.11 -25.16
N MET A 249 19.49 4.98 -23.89
CA MET A 249 19.05 3.71 -23.32
C MET A 249 17.75 3.23 -23.93
N PHE A 250 16.72 4.07 -23.98
CA PHE A 250 15.42 3.70 -24.50
C PHE A 250 15.51 3.36 -25.98
N ASN A 251 16.28 4.11 -26.76
CA ASN A 251 16.53 3.79 -28.17
C ASN A 251 17.18 2.41 -28.34
N HIS A 252 18.22 2.12 -27.56
CA HIS A 252 18.89 0.83 -27.61
C HIS A 252 17.97 -0.32 -27.21
N LEU A 253 17.24 -0.16 -26.09
CA LEU A 253 16.32 -1.18 -25.60
C LEU A 253 15.18 -1.42 -26.59
N TYR A 254 14.59 -0.35 -27.12
CA TYR A 254 13.53 -0.42 -28.12
C TYR A 254 14.03 -1.08 -29.41
N TYR A 255 15.17 -0.66 -29.94
CA TYR A 255 15.77 -1.29 -31.13
C TYR A 255 16.04 -2.78 -30.93
N LYS A 256 16.56 -3.18 -29.77
CA LYS A 256 16.84 -4.59 -29.50
C LYS A 256 15.56 -5.44 -29.38
N LEU A 257 14.49 -4.87 -28.83
CA LEU A 257 13.21 -5.56 -28.71
C LEU A 257 12.46 -5.59 -30.05
N PHE A 258 12.47 -4.49 -30.79
CA PHE A 258 11.51 -4.25 -31.88
C PHE A 258 12.14 -4.10 -33.27
N GLN A 259 13.48 -4.04 -33.35
CA GLN A 259 14.27 -3.87 -34.59
C GLN A 259 13.91 -2.59 -35.36
N GLU A 260 13.54 -1.53 -34.63
CA GLU A 260 13.19 -0.22 -35.16
C GLU A 260 13.84 0.86 -34.27
N GLU A 261 14.21 1.99 -34.86
CA GLU A 261 14.67 3.15 -34.10
C GLU A 261 13.50 3.81 -33.35
N MET A 262 13.74 4.20 -32.09
CA MET A 262 12.73 4.89 -31.29
C MET A 262 12.72 6.38 -31.59
N PHE A 263 13.90 6.99 -31.66
CA PHE A 263 14.07 8.43 -31.82
C PHE A 263 14.68 8.80 -33.17
N PRO A 264 14.50 10.04 -33.63
CA PRO A 264 15.22 10.57 -34.78
C PRO A 264 16.74 10.45 -34.61
N LYS A 265 17.45 10.19 -35.72
CA LYS A 265 18.92 10.03 -35.71
C LYS A 265 19.64 11.23 -35.09
N GLU A 266 19.21 12.45 -35.42
CA GLU A 266 19.79 13.69 -34.90
C GLU A 266 19.71 13.78 -33.37
N VAL A 267 18.59 13.37 -32.77
CA VAL A 267 18.38 13.35 -31.32
C VAL A 267 19.35 12.39 -30.64
N ILE A 268 19.57 11.22 -31.24
CA ILE A 268 20.49 10.20 -30.72
C ILE A 268 21.95 10.62 -30.90
N GLU A 269 22.31 11.19 -32.04
CA GLU A 269 23.65 11.73 -32.30
C GLU A 269 23.98 12.87 -31.32
N ASN A 270 23.06 13.82 -31.14
CA ASN A 270 23.21 14.89 -30.16
C ASN A 270 23.39 14.32 -28.73
N SER A 271 22.57 13.32 -28.37
CA SER A 271 22.69 12.67 -27.06
C SER A 271 24.04 11.98 -26.86
N TRP A 272 24.56 11.29 -27.87
CA TRP A 272 25.91 10.72 -27.79
C TRP A 272 27.00 11.78 -27.72
N ASN A 273 26.89 12.87 -28.49
CA ASN A 273 27.83 13.98 -28.46
C ASN A 273 27.89 14.64 -27.08
N PHE A 274 26.75 14.77 -26.40
CA PHE A 274 26.70 15.25 -25.02
C PHE A 274 27.33 14.24 -24.06
N ILE A 275 26.90 12.98 -24.08
CA ILE A 275 27.30 11.97 -23.10
C ILE A 275 28.76 11.54 -23.24
N ASN A 276 29.33 11.56 -24.44
CA ASN A 276 30.75 11.25 -24.65
C ASN A 276 31.69 12.25 -23.96
N LYS A 277 31.23 13.48 -23.68
CA LYS A 277 31.97 14.46 -22.87
C LYS A 277 31.97 14.10 -21.37
N ILE A 278 31.07 13.22 -20.93
CA ILE A 278 30.95 12.78 -19.53
C ILE A 278 31.47 11.34 -19.42
N GLY A 279 32.78 11.20 -19.24
CA GLY A 279 33.49 9.92 -19.36
C GLY A 279 32.95 8.78 -18.49
N TRP A 280 32.48 9.08 -17.27
CA TRP A 280 31.93 8.05 -16.37
C TRP A 280 30.58 7.49 -16.86
N ILE A 281 29.72 8.34 -17.44
CA ILE A 281 28.43 7.91 -18.02
C ILE A 281 28.69 7.12 -19.29
N SER A 282 29.47 7.68 -20.22
CA SER A 282 29.77 7.03 -21.51
C SER A 282 30.41 5.66 -21.31
N LYS A 283 31.38 5.53 -20.39
CA LYS A 283 32.03 4.26 -20.06
C LYS A 283 31.03 3.24 -19.50
N LYS A 284 30.17 3.65 -18.56
CA LYS A 284 29.16 2.76 -17.96
C LYS A 284 28.13 2.31 -18.99
N LEU A 285 27.60 3.23 -19.80
CA LEU A 285 26.64 2.91 -20.86
C LEU A 285 27.21 1.89 -21.84
N LYS A 286 28.37 2.19 -22.43
CA LYS A 286 28.99 1.34 -23.46
C LYS A 286 29.37 -0.04 -22.95
N ARG A 287 29.91 -0.14 -21.74
CA ARG A 287 30.43 -1.40 -21.19
C ARG A 287 29.36 -2.25 -20.52
N ASP A 288 28.46 -1.62 -19.76
CA ASP A 288 27.62 -2.34 -18.80
C ASP A 288 26.14 -2.35 -19.20
N ILE A 289 25.63 -1.32 -19.88
CA ILE A 289 24.21 -1.21 -20.22
C ILE A 289 23.93 -1.72 -21.63
N LEU A 290 24.65 -1.20 -22.63
CA LEU A 290 24.41 -1.50 -24.05
C LEU A 290 24.93 -2.89 -24.48
N MET A 291 25.82 -3.48 -23.70
CA MET A 291 26.34 -4.84 -23.91
C MET A 291 25.59 -5.89 -23.08
N ALA A 292 24.73 -5.47 -22.15
CA ALA A 292 24.00 -6.40 -21.30
C ALA A 292 22.96 -7.20 -22.08
N GLU A 293 22.74 -8.44 -21.67
CA GLU A 293 21.59 -9.19 -22.14
C GLU A 293 20.30 -8.51 -21.67
N ILE A 294 19.40 -8.23 -22.60
CA ILE A 294 18.14 -7.57 -22.29
C ILE A 294 17.17 -8.56 -21.67
N LYS A 295 16.75 -8.22 -20.44
CA LYS A 295 15.68 -8.86 -19.68
C LYS A 295 14.64 -7.81 -19.35
N THR A 296 13.38 -8.09 -19.64
CA THR A 296 12.26 -7.16 -19.36
C THR A 296 11.50 -7.57 -18.08
N PRO A 297 11.02 -6.63 -17.26
CA PRO A 297 11.39 -5.22 -17.25
C PRO A 297 12.89 -5.04 -16.95
N PHE A 298 13.51 -4.05 -17.60
CA PHE A 298 14.94 -3.81 -17.55
C PHE A 298 15.31 -3.04 -16.29
N ARG A 299 16.08 -3.68 -15.40
CA ARG A 299 16.54 -3.08 -14.15
C ARG A 299 17.76 -2.20 -14.38
N ILE A 300 17.67 -0.96 -13.94
CA ILE A 300 18.78 -0.01 -13.99
C ILE A 300 19.54 -0.11 -12.65
N PRO A 301 20.89 -0.15 -12.66
CA PRO A 301 21.66 -0.18 -11.42
C PRO A 301 21.37 1.03 -10.52
N HIS A 302 20.81 0.78 -9.33
CA HIS A 302 20.37 1.83 -8.39
C HIS A 302 21.43 2.88 -8.05
N LEU A 303 22.68 2.46 -7.82
CA LEU A 303 23.76 3.40 -7.49
C LEU A 303 24.12 4.32 -8.68
N TRP A 304 23.90 3.84 -9.90
CA TRP A 304 24.21 4.59 -11.10
C TRP A 304 23.16 5.68 -11.34
N THR A 305 21.88 5.35 -11.23
CA THR A 305 20.78 6.34 -11.29
C THR A 305 20.85 7.33 -10.13
N ARG A 306 21.20 6.87 -8.92
CA ARG A 306 21.43 7.77 -7.78
C ARG A 306 22.55 8.77 -8.02
N ARG A 307 23.59 8.41 -8.78
CA ARG A 307 24.64 9.36 -9.18
C ARG A 307 24.08 10.43 -10.12
N HIS A 308 23.20 10.09 -11.05
CA HIS A 308 22.48 11.07 -11.87
C HIS A 308 21.64 12.03 -11.01
N SER A 309 20.84 11.50 -10.08
CA SER A 309 20.04 12.35 -9.17
C SER A 309 20.92 13.23 -8.28
N SER A 310 22.07 12.73 -7.84
CA SER A 310 23.01 13.49 -7.00
C SER A 310 23.69 14.61 -7.76
N GLU A 311 24.14 14.36 -8.99
CA GLU A 311 24.73 15.40 -9.84
C GLU A 311 23.71 16.50 -10.18
N ARG A 312 22.44 16.12 -10.41
CA ARG A 312 21.35 17.08 -10.54
C ARG A 312 21.26 18.00 -9.31
N ILE A 313 21.12 17.43 -8.11
CA ILE A 313 21.01 18.20 -6.86
C ILE A 313 22.24 19.11 -6.66
N PHE A 314 23.43 18.61 -7.01
CA PHE A 314 24.65 19.38 -6.89
C PHE A 314 24.70 20.60 -7.83
N ASN A 315 24.20 20.45 -9.04
CA ASN A 315 24.22 21.50 -10.06
C ASN A 315 23.10 22.52 -9.90
N ASP A 316 21.98 22.14 -9.30
CA ASP A 316 20.83 23.02 -9.10
C ASP A 316 21.09 24.05 -7.98
N ILE A 317 21.09 25.34 -8.36
CA ILE A 317 21.43 26.45 -7.47
C ILE A 317 20.32 26.76 -6.47
N SER A 318 19.10 26.30 -6.72
CA SER A 318 17.97 26.49 -5.82
C SER A 318 18.15 25.80 -4.47
N PHE A 319 19.00 24.76 -4.38
CA PHE A 319 19.34 24.06 -3.12
C PHE A 319 20.42 24.77 -2.28
N GLY A 320 20.70 26.03 -2.55
CA GLY A 320 21.59 26.86 -1.74
C GLY A 320 23.08 26.67 -2.05
N SER A 321 23.93 26.77 -1.04
CA SER A 321 25.40 26.69 -1.17
C SER A 321 25.88 25.28 -1.52
N LYS A 322 27.12 25.16 -2.04
CA LYS A 322 27.73 23.86 -2.36
C LYS A 322 27.75 22.90 -1.16
N LEU A 323 27.94 23.42 0.06
CA LEU A 323 27.93 22.61 1.27
C LEU A 323 26.54 22.07 1.58
N GLN A 324 25.49 22.89 1.45
CA GLN A 324 24.10 22.47 1.64
C GLN A 324 23.70 21.39 0.63
N ARG A 325 24.08 21.55 -0.65
CA ARG A 325 23.84 20.54 -1.69
C ARG A 325 24.50 19.20 -1.38
N LEU A 326 25.75 19.22 -0.91
CA LEU A 326 26.43 18.00 -0.46
C LEU A 326 25.73 17.37 0.74
N GLN A 327 25.31 18.17 1.73
CA GLN A 327 24.55 17.67 2.88
C GLN A 327 23.24 16.99 2.46
N ILE A 328 22.49 17.56 1.51
CA ILE A 328 21.27 16.95 0.96
C ILE A 328 21.58 15.59 0.30
N ILE A 329 22.64 15.52 -0.51
CA ILE A 329 23.05 14.26 -1.16
C ILE A 329 23.40 13.19 -0.11
N PHE A 330 24.30 13.50 0.84
CA PHE A 330 24.72 12.53 1.86
C PHE A 330 23.56 12.06 2.74
N SER A 331 22.71 12.98 3.16
CA SER A 331 21.55 12.65 3.99
C SER A 331 20.51 11.83 3.22
N SER A 332 20.25 12.11 1.93
CA SER A 332 19.36 11.29 1.11
C SER A 332 19.85 9.84 0.95
N LEU A 333 21.17 9.64 0.88
CA LEU A 333 21.78 8.31 0.83
C LEU A 333 21.66 7.58 2.18
N LEU A 334 21.87 8.31 3.29
CA LEU A 334 21.74 7.77 4.64
C LEU A 334 20.29 7.37 4.95
N ASP A 335 19.33 8.23 4.61
CA ASP A 335 17.90 7.97 4.73
C ASP A 335 17.51 6.72 3.93
N GLY A 336 17.99 6.63 2.68
CA GLY A 336 17.80 5.45 1.84
C GLY A 336 18.35 4.17 2.48
N PHE A 337 19.51 4.24 3.13
CA PHE A 337 20.10 3.11 3.84
C PHE A 337 19.28 2.69 5.07
N ILE A 338 18.89 3.64 5.93
CA ILE A 338 18.13 3.37 7.15
C ILE A 338 16.77 2.77 6.80
N HIS A 339 16.04 3.37 5.86
CA HIS A 339 14.68 2.94 5.56
C HIS A 339 14.61 1.70 4.68
N ASN A 340 15.48 1.57 3.68
CA ASN A 340 15.43 0.43 2.75
C ASN A 340 16.22 -0.79 3.24
N LYS A 341 17.37 -0.58 3.89
CA LYS A 341 18.25 -1.68 4.34
C LYS A 341 17.95 -2.12 5.77
N LEU A 342 17.78 -1.18 6.71
CA LEU A 342 17.48 -1.52 8.10
C LEU A 342 15.98 -1.71 8.37
N GLN A 343 15.11 -1.29 7.44
CA GLN A 343 13.65 -1.38 7.54
C GLN A 343 13.06 -0.72 8.81
N ILE A 344 13.80 0.26 9.35
CA ILE A 344 13.40 1.05 10.51
C ILE A 344 12.49 2.17 10.00
N LYS A 345 11.20 2.07 10.30
CA LYS A 345 10.18 3.08 10.01
C LYS A 345 9.42 3.35 11.31
N PRO A 346 9.93 4.21 12.19
CA PRO A 346 9.27 4.49 13.46
C PRO A 346 7.97 5.23 13.14
N HIS A 347 6.84 4.53 13.29
CA HIS A 347 5.53 5.17 13.24
C HIS A 347 4.97 5.26 14.66
N PRO A 348 4.12 6.25 14.94
CA PRO A 348 3.36 6.27 16.18
C PRO A 348 2.52 4.99 16.34
N PRO A 349 2.37 4.45 17.56
CA PRO A 349 1.65 3.21 17.79
C PRO A 349 0.12 3.44 17.89
N LEU A 350 -0.66 2.51 17.33
CA LEU A 350 -2.10 2.39 17.54
C LEU A 350 -2.41 1.11 18.33
N PHE A 351 -3.27 1.19 19.35
CA PHE A 351 -3.80 0.02 20.05
C PHE A 351 -5.32 -0.10 19.84
N VAL A 352 -5.72 -1.12 19.09
CA VAL A 352 -7.12 -1.46 18.78
C VAL A 352 -7.51 -2.73 19.50
N VAL A 353 -8.74 -2.80 20.01
CA VAL A 353 -9.32 -4.01 20.60
C VAL A 353 -10.55 -4.42 19.81
N PHE A 354 -10.70 -5.71 19.54
CA PHE A 354 -11.93 -6.33 19.05
C PHE A 354 -12.52 -7.19 20.16
N SER A 355 -13.73 -6.85 20.60
CA SER A 355 -14.47 -7.55 21.64
C SER A 355 -15.83 -8.02 21.13
N GLY A 356 -16.37 -9.05 21.76
CA GLY A 356 -17.70 -9.58 21.44
C GLY A 356 -17.78 -11.10 21.59
N ILE A 357 -18.99 -11.62 21.47
CA ILE A 357 -19.30 -13.05 21.65
C ILE A 357 -18.54 -13.93 20.63
N ASP A 358 -18.26 -15.18 20.98
CA ASP A 358 -17.67 -16.15 20.02
C ASP A 358 -18.63 -16.33 18.82
N GLY A 359 -18.11 -16.41 17.60
CA GLY A 359 -18.94 -16.52 16.38
C GLY A 359 -19.36 -15.18 15.73
N THR A 360 -19.04 -14.03 16.33
CA THR A 360 -19.37 -12.71 15.74
C THR A 360 -18.49 -12.30 14.54
N GLY A 361 -17.48 -13.09 14.16
CA GLY A 361 -16.64 -12.83 12.98
C GLY A 361 -15.42 -11.93 13.20
N LYS A 362 -15.05 -11.62 14.46
CA LYS A 362 -13.89 -10.78 14.83
C LYS A 362 -12.62 -11.14 14.08
N SER A 363 -12.18 -12.39 14.18
CA SER A 363 -10.91 -12.84 13.61
C SER A 363 -10.87 -12.66 12.08
N SER A 364 -12.01 -12.79 11.40
CA SER A 364 -12.13 -12.51 9.96
C SER A 364 -11.91 -11.03 9.64
N HIS A 365 -12.50 -10.11 10.41
CA HIS A 365 -12.24 -8.68 10.23
C HIS A 365 -10.80 -8.30 10.55
N ILE A 366 -10.24 -8.85 11.63
CA ILE A 366 -8.87 -8.57 12.06
C ILE A 366 -7.86 -8.91 10.97
N ASN A 367 -7.99 -10.09 10.34
CA ASN A 367 -7.06 -10.52 9.28
C ASN A 367 -7.02 -9.50 8.12
N ILE A 368 -8.20 -9.07 7.65
CA ILE A 368 -8.28 -8.10 6.55
C ILE A 368 -7.77 -6.72 6.97
N ILE A 369 -8.06 -6.27 8.19
CA ILE A 369 -7.56 -4.96 8.67
C ILE A 369 -6.03 -4.99 8.78
N VAL A 370 -5.44 -6.11 9.19
CA VAL A 370 -3.98 -6.28 9.21
C VAL A 370 -3.41 -6.21 7.80
N GLU A 371 -4.03 -6.86 6.81
CA GLU A 371 -3.64 -6.75 5.40
C GLU A 371 -3.74 -5.29 4.89
N ASN A 372 -4.84 -4.60 5.20
CA ASN A 372 -5.04 -3.20 4.83
C ASN A 372 -4.03 -2.25 5.51
N HIS A 373 -3.70 -2.49 6.78
CA HIS A 373 -2.64 -1.76 7.49
C HIS A 373 -1.28 -2.00 6.84
N GLN A 374 -0.94 -3.26 6.53
CA GLN A 374 0.33 -3.62 5.90
C GLN A 374 0.49 -2.97 4.53
N THR A 375 -0.55 -3.04 3.70
CA THR A 375 -0.54 -2.38 2.39
C THR A 375 -0.47 -0.85 2.52
N SER A 376 -0.93 -0.28 3.63
CA SER A 376 -0.78 1.14 3.98
C SER A 376 0.55 1.49 4.68
N GLY A 377 1.49 0.54 4.78
CA GLY A 377 2.80 0.75 5.39
C GLY A 377 2.81 0.80 6.92
N ILE A 378 1.77 0.30 7.58
CA ILE A 378 1.62 0.28 9.04
C ILE A 378 1.88 -1.14 9.56
N LYS A 379 2.91 -1.30 10.39
CA LYS A 379 3.25 -2.60 10.97
C LYS A 379 2.33 -2.88 12.15
N THR A 380 1.50 -3.90 12.00
CA THR A 380 0.47 -4.27 12.99
C THR A 380 0.63 -5.72 13.42
N ASN A 381 0.67 -5.94 14.73
CA ASN A 381 0.70 -7.28 15.30
C ASN A 381 -0.66 -7.63 15.92
N VAL A 382 -1.09 -8.86 15.74
CA VAL A 382 -2.28 -9.39 16.40
C VAL A 382 -1.89 -10.06 17.70
N VAL A 383 -2.61 -9.74 18.77
CA VAL A 383 -2.46 -10.37 20.09
C VAL A 383 -3.81 -10.96 20.47
N TRP A 384 -3.84 -12.26 20.75
CA TRP A 384 -5.05 -12.90 21.26
C TRP A 384 -4.94 -13.11 22.77
N SER A 385 -6.00 -12.82 23.53
CA SER A 385 -5.98 -13.03 24.97
C SER A 385 -7.31 -13.49 25.54
N ARG A 386 -7.29 -14.50 26.41
CA ARG A 386 -8.45 -14.94 27.19
C ARG A 386 -8.00 -15.45 28.56
N ALA A 387 -8.71 -15.07 29.63
CA ALA A 387 -8.42 -15.54 30.97
C ALA A 387 -8.37 -17.08 31.03
N GLY A 388 -7.42 -17.65 31.78
CA GLY A 388 -7.24 -19.10 31.92
C GLY A 388 -6.58 -19.83 30.74
N SER A 389 -6.23 -19.14 29.65
CA SER A 389 -5.58 -19.70 28.46
C SER A 389 -4.12 -19.26 28.27
N LEU A 390 -3.57 -18.56 29.27
CA LEU A 390 -2.23 -17.97 29.21
C LEU A 390 -1.14 -18.99 29.61
N PRO A 391 0.11 -18.81 29.13
CA PRO A 391 1.14 -19.85 29.19
C PRO A 391 1.57 -20.28 30.59
N LEU A 392 1.69 -19.35 31.54
CA LEU A 392 2.13 -19.64 32.92
C LEU A 392 1.08 -20.45 33.67
N ILE A 393 -0.21 -20.12 33.55
CA ILE A 393 -1.29 -20.91 34.12
C ILE A 393 -1.36 -22.30 33.47
N SER A 394 -1.22 -22.38 32.14
CA SER A 394 -1.23 -23.67 31.45
C SER A 394 -0.05 -24.57 31.87
N ALA A 395 1.14 -23.98 32.10
CA ALA A 395 2.32 -24.68 32.59
C ALA A 395 2.14 -25.12 34.04
N LEU A 396 1.60 -24.25 34.90
CA LEU A 396 1.31 -24.57 36.30
C LEU A 396 0.29 -25.71 36.41
N LEU A 397 -0.77 -25.70 35.60
CA LEU A 397 -1.76 -26.78 35.56
C LEU A 397 -1.14 -28.11 35.08
N LYS A 398 -0.24 -28.08 34.09
CA LYS A 398 0.52 -29.27 33.67
C LYS A 398 1.41 -29.82 34.78
N ILE A 399 2.08 -28.94 35.53
CA ILE A 399 2.94 -29.32 36.66
C ILE A 399 2.09 -29.94 37.78
N ILE A 400 0.96 -29.32 38.14
CA ILE A 400 0.03 -29.86 39.14
C ILE A 400 -0.52 -31.22 38.70
N HIS A 401 -0.84 -31.39 37.42
CA HIS A 401 -1.34 -32.66 36.88
C HIS A 401 -0.26 -33.75 36.88
N PHE A 402 0.98 -33.40 36.55
CA PHE A 402 2.14 -34.27 36.63
C PHE A 402 2.38 -34.78 38.06
N PHE A 403 2.27 -33.91 39.06
CA PHE A 403 2.44 -34.30 40.47
C PHE A 403 1.22 -35.03 41.08
N ARG A 404 0.04 -34.99 40.46
CA ARG A 404 -1.19 -35.67 40.95
C ARG A 404 -1.45 -37.03 40.28
N GLY A 405 -0.54 -37.53 39.45
CA GLY A 405 -0.63 -38.88 38.88
C GLY A 405 -1.81 -39.14 37.94
N GLY A 406 -2.35 -38.09 37.29
CA GLY A 406 -3.49 -38.22 36.37
C GLY A 406 -3.06 -38.76 35.00
N SER A 407 -3.63 -39.89 34.58
CA SER A 407 -3.49 -40.38 33.21
C SER A 407 -4.30 -39.53 32.24
N SER A 408 -3.64 -39.05 31.19
CA SER A 408 -4.24 -38.29 30.10
C SER A 408 -5.19 -39.18 29.27
N LYS A 409 -6.47 -39.24 29.63
CA LYS A 409 -7.52 -39.54 28.65
C LYS A 409 -7.97 -38.24 28.00
N GLN A 410 -7.51 -38.07 26.77
CA GLN A 410 -7.85 -36.98 25.86
C GLN A 410 -9.32 -37.13 25.44
N ASN A 411 -10.24 -36.54 26.20
CA ASN A 411 -11.60 -36.28 25.75
C ASN A 411 -11.68 -34.82 25.28
N ASN A 412 -11.87 -34.63 23.98
CA ASN A 412 -12.14 -33.36 23.30
C ASN A 412 -13.54 -32.81 23.64
N LYS A 413 -13.87 -32.62 24.93
CA LYS A 413 -15.09 -31.94 25.35
C LYS A 413 -14.74 -30.87 26.35
N SER A 414 -14.88 -29.62 25.91
CA SER A 414 -14.77 -28.36 26.66
C SER A 414 -13.52 -28.21 27.54
N LYS A 415 -12.65 -27.25 27.24
CA LYS A 415 -11.65 -26.73 28.19
C LYS A 415 -12.37 -26.04 29.36
N SER A 416 -13.10 -26.77 30.19
CA SER A 416 -13.59 -26.28 31.46
C SER A 416 -12.40 -26.28 32.42
N THR A 417 -11.85 -25.09 32.66
CA THR A 417 -10.91 -24.86 33.75
C THR A 417 -11.54 -25.38 35.04
N VAL A 418 -10.93 -26.37 35.66
CA VAL A 418 -11.40 -26.96 36.91
C VAL A 418 -11.37 -25.86 37.98
N LEU A 419 -12.53 -25.30 38.31
CA LEU A 419 -12.62 -24.25 39.32
C LEU A 419 -12.32 -24.85 40.70
N PRO A 420 -11.48 -24.19 41.51
CA PRO A 420 -11.24 -24.63 42.87
C PRO A 420 -12.53 -24.51 43.71
N LYS A 421 -12.92 -25.61 44.37
CA LYS A 421 -14.16 -25.71 45.17
C LYS A 421 -14.19 -24.85 46.45
N ASN A 422 -13.04 -24.33 46.93
CA ASN A 422 -12.95 -23.57 48.18
C ASN A 422 -12.77 -22.06 47.92
N LYS A 423 -13.38 -21.21 48.76
CA LYS A 423 -13.36 -19.73 48.59
C LYS A 423 -11.95 -19.12 48.55
N LEU A 424 -11.05 -19.58 49.42
CA LEU A 424 -9.65 -19.11 49.49
C LEU A 424 -8.83 -19.50 48.25
N THR A 425 -8.96 -20.74 47.77
CA THR A 425 -8.24 -21.19 46.57
C THR A 425 -8.78 -20.55 45.30
N ASN A 426 -10.09 -20.25 45.26
CA ASN A 426 -10.69 -19.47 44.18
C ASN A 426 -10.14 -18.02 44.17
N TYR A 427 -10.03 -17.37 45.34
CA TYR A 427 -9.44 -16.03 45.45
C TYR A 427 -7.97 -15.99 44.96
N PHE A 428 -7.14 -16.93 45.43
CA PHE A 428 -5.74 -17.02 45.00
C PHE A 428 -5.61 -17.33 43.50
N TRP A 429 -6.45 -18.22 42.97
CA TRP A 429 -6.49 -18.55 41.54
C TRP A 429 -6.81 -17.32 40.68
N ARG A 430 -7.75 -16.50 41.13
CA ARG A 430 -8.11 -15.26 40.44
C ARG A 430 -7.00 -14.21 40.48
N PHE A 431 -6.35 -14.04 41.64
CA PHE A 431 -5.19 -13.15 41.76
C PHE A 431 -4.06 -13.56 40.81
N LEU A 432 -3.77 -14.86 40.70
CA LEU A 432 -2.78 -15.38 39.77
C LEU A 432 -3.15 -15.10 38.30
N ASN A 433 -4.42 -15.27 37.91
CA ASN A 433 -4.91 -14.92 36.57
C ASN A 433 -4.71 -13.43 36.27
N VAL A 434 -5.06 -12.55 37.21
CA VAL A 434 -4.89 -11.10 37.05
C VAL A 434 -3.42 -10.73 36.89
N PHE A 435 -2.54 -11.29 37.73
CA PHE A 435 -1.10 -11.03 37.64
C PHE A 435 -0.51 -11.52 36.32
N GLU A 436 -0.88 -12.72 35.87
CA GLU A 436 -0.44 -13.23 34.57
C GLU A 436 -0.96 -12.35 33.42
N MET A 437 -2.19 -11.89 33.46
CA MET A 437 -2.73 -10.97 32.46
C MET A 437 -1.95 -9.65 32.42
N ILE A 438 -1.61 -9.06 33.59
CA ILE A 438 -0.78 -7.85 33.65
C ILE A 438 0.57 -8.11 32.99
N TYR A 439 1.24 -9.20 33.35
CA TYR A 439 2.54 -9.56 32.77
C TYR A 439 2.46 -9.80 31.26
N TYR A 440 1.44 -10.54 30.82
CA TYR A 440 1.20 -10.83 29.41
C TYR A 440 0.95 -9.55 28.61
N TYR A 441 0.06 -8.68 29.07
CA TYR A 441 -0.22 -7.41 28.40
C TYR A 441 0.94 -6.43 28.46
N PHE A 442 1.74 -6.45 29.52
CA PHE A 442 2.96 -5.65 29.59
C PHE A 442 3.94 -6.06 28.48
N ILE A 443 4.21 -7.36 28.33
CA ILE A 443 5.18 -7.86 27.34
C ILE A 443 4.64 -7.83 25.91
N LYS A 444 3.40 -8.27 25.70
CA LYS A 444 2.84 -8.47 24.35
C LYS A 444 2.18 -7.22 23.79
N ILE A 445 1.81 -6.25 24.62
CA ILE A 445 1.14 -5.03 24.18
C ILE A 445 1.98 -3.80 24.53
N ARG A 446 2.28 -3.55 25.81
CA ARG A 446 2.96 -2.30 26.23
C ARG A 446 4.34 -2.14 25.61
N ILE A 447 5.21 -3.16 25.69
CA ILE A 447 6.56 -3.09 25.13
C ILE A 447 6.53 -2.83 23.61
N PRO A 448 5.79 -3.59 22.78
CA PRO A 448 5.65 -3.29 21.35
C PRO A 448 5.14 -1.89 21.04
N LEU A 449 4.14 -1.38 21.77
CA LEU A 449 3.62 -0.02 21.59
C LEU A 449 4.72 1.04 21.86
N ILE A 450 5.55 0.86 22.89
CA ILE A 450 6.68 1.77 23.18
C ILE A 450 7.68 1.81 22.02
N PHE A 451 7.90 0.68 21.34
CA PHE A 451 8.75 0.58 20.14
C PHE A 451 8.03 0.98 18.84
N GLY A 452 6.86 1.63 18.91
CA GLY A 452 6.15 2.15 17.76
C GLY A 452 5.42 1.09 16.91
N LYS A 453 5.16 -0.11 17.44
CA LYS A 453 4.36 -1.13 16.73
C LYS A 453 2.89 -0.93 17.04
N SER A 454 2.02 -1.02 16.03
CA SER A 454 0.58 -1.06 16.25
C SER A 454 0.13 -2.45 16.68
N ILE A 455 -0.87 -2.52 17.55
CA ILE A 455 -1.42 -3.76 18.11
C ILE A 455 -2.92 -3.81 17.86
N ILE A 456 -3.39 -4.95 17.35
CA ILE A 456 -4.80 -5.32 17.33
C ILE A 456 -4.99 -6.48 18.30
N ALA A 457 -5.78 -6.30 19.35
CA ALA A 457 -6.12 -7.37 20.27
C ALA A 457 -7.42 -8.07 19.84
N ASP A 458 -7.36 -9.37 19.56
CA ASP A 458 -8.54 -10.23 19.47
C ASP A 458 -8.88 -10.67 20.90
N ARG A 459 -9.88 -10.02 21.49
CA ARG A 459 -10.23 -10.03 22.91
C ARG A 459 -9.21 -9.36 23.81
N TYR A 460 -9.72 -8.66 24.83
CA TYR A 460 -8.88 -7.94 25.80
C TYR A 460 -9.38 -8.12 27.24
N ILE A 461 -9.03 -7.18 28.11
CA ILE A 461 -9.42 -7.16 29.52
C ILE A 461 -10.95 -7.28 29.66
N TYR A 462 -11.72 -6.63 28.79
CA TYR A 462 -13.19 -6.61 28.86
C TYR A 462 -13.78 -8.01 28.70
N ASP A 463 -13.36 -8.75 27.67
CA ASP A 463 -13.80 -10.12 27.41
C ASP A 463 -13.47 -11.05 28.59
N SER A 464 -12.27 -10.89 29.17
CA SER A 464 -11.83 -11.67 30.33
C SER A 464 -12.64 -11.37 31.59
N ILE A 465 -13.03 -10.10 31.80
CA ILE A 465 -13.91 -9.70 32.91
C ILE A 465 -15.25 -10.41 32.78
N ILE A 466 -15.85 -10.36 31.58
CA ILE A 466 -17.16 -10.95 31.30
C ILE A 466 -17.14 -12.47 31.48
N ASP A 467 -16.13 -13.15 30.90
CA ASP A 467 -15.96 -14.60 31.08
C ASP A 467 -15.86 -14.97 32.58
N MET A 468 -15.13 -14.16 33.37
CA MET A 468 -15.01 -14.37 34.81
C MET A 468 -16.31 -14.11 35.57
N GLU A 469 -17.12 -13.12 35.19
CA GLU A 469 -18.40 -12.83 35.84
C GLU A 469 -19.43 -13.94 35.59
N ILE A 470 -19.52 -14.42 34.34
CA ILE A 470 -20.43 -15.51 33.95
C ILE A 470 -20.10 -16.79 34.72
N ILE A 471 -18.82 -17.17 34.77
CA ILE A 471 -18.36 -18.37 35.49
C ILE A 471 -18.75 -18.34 36.98
N ASN A 472 -18.79 -17.16 37.59
CA ASN A 472 -18.98 -17.00 39.02
C ASN A 472 -20.41 -16.64 39.42
N ASN A 473 -21.36 -16.59 38.47
CA ASN A 473 -22.78 -16.30 38.66
C ASN A 473 -23.03 -15.13 39.64
N SER A 474 -22.19 -14.09 39.59
CA SER A 474 -22.23 -12.94 40.50
C SER A 474 -21.80 -11.66 39.80
N SER A 475 -22.63 -10.63 39.86
CA SER A 475 -22.43 -9.32 39.20
C SER A 475 -21.58 -8.33 40.01
N LYS A 476 -20.85 -8.82 41.01
CA LYS A 476 -20.12 -7.99 42.00
C LYS A 476 -18.72 -8.50 42.28
N TYR A 477 -18.01 -8.93 41.24
CA TYR A 477 -16.58 -9.18 41.41
C TYR A 477 -15.86 -7.84 41.64
N ASP A 478 -14.90 -7.82 42.56
CA ASP A 478 -14.27 -6.61 43.10
C ASP A 478 -13.90 -5.63 41.98
N ARG A 479 -14.70 -4.58 41.82
CA ARG A 479 -14.36 -3.45 40.95
C ARG A 479 -12.96 -2.95 41.25
N PHE A 480 -12.46 -3.16 42.48
CA PHE A 480 -11.07 -2.90 42.85
C PHE A 480 -10.04 -3.73 42.06
N ILE A 481 -10.21 -5.06 41.95
CA ILE A 481 -9.28 -5.92 41.20
C ILE A 481 -9.31 -5.57 39.70
N TYR A 482 -10.49 -5.27 39.15
CA TYR A 482 -10.61 -4.81 37.77
C TYR A 482 -10.04 -3.41 37.55
N LYS A 483 -10.20 -2.50 38.52
CA LYS A 483 -9.52 -1.19 38.52
C LYS A 483 -8.01 -1.36 38.55
N LEU A 484 -7.49 -2.30 39.35
CA LEU A 484 -6.06 -2.61 39.41
C LEU A 484 -5.55 -3.15 38.07
N LEU A 485 -6.25 -4.11 37.48
CA LEU A 485 -5.91 -4.65 36.16
C LEU A 485 -5.96 -3.54 35.09
N ALA A 486 -7.05 -2.78 35.01
CA ALA A 486 -7.19 -1.67 34.07
C ALA A 486 -6.15 -0.55 34.27
N PHE A 487 -5.65 -0.35 35.49
CA PHE A 487 -4.59 0.60 35.79
C PHE A 487 -3.24 0.14 35.23
N PHE A 488 -2.90 -1.14 35.38
CA PHE A 488 -1.63 -1.68 34.91
C PHE A 488 -1.60 -2.01 33.42
N THR A 489 -2.76 -2.14 32.76
CA THR A 489 -2.81 -2.52 31.35
C THR A 489 -2.89 -1.31 30.42
N PRO A 490 -2.38 -1.38 29.18
CA PRO A 490 -2.50 -0.28 28.21
C PRO A 490 -3.96 0.12 27.95
N LYS A 491 -4.26 1.41 27.85
CA LYS A 491 -5.58 1.86 27.41
C LYS A 491 -5.69 1.74 25.89
N PRO A 492 -6.73 1.09 25.34
CA PRO A 492 -6.96 1.05 23.90
C PRO A 492 -7.32 2.43 23.37
N ASP A 493 -6.90 2.70 22.13
CA ASP A 493 -7.26 3.91 21.39
C ASP A 493 -8.67 3.82 20.81
N VAL A 494 -9.08 2.59 20.47
CA VAL A 494 -10.43 2.26 20.01
C VAL A 494 -10.76 0.81 20.35
N VAL A 495 -12.00 0.57 20.74
CA VAL A 495 -12.55 -0.75 21.02
C VAL A 495 -13.73 -0.98 20.10
N PHE A 496 -13.61 -1.95 19.19
CA PHE A 496 -14.71 -2.38 18.34
C PHE A 496 -15.49 -3.49 19.03
N HIS A 497 -16.75 -3.24 19.34
CA HIS A 497 -17.66 -4.24 19.89
C HIS A 497 -18.55 -4.78 18.77
N LEU A 498 -18.29 -6.02 18.33
CA LEU A 498 -19.02 -6.63 17.21
C LEU A 498 -20.27 -7.35 17.73
N ARG A 499 -21.43 -6.94 17.21
CA ARG A 499 -22.74 -7.50 17.53
C ARG A 499 -23.33 -8.20 16.32
N VAL A 500 -23.92 -9.37 16.57
CA VAL A 500 -24.64 -10.21 15.62
C VAL A 500 -25.84 -10.75 16.39
N GLU A 501 -26.98 -10.94 15.71
CA GLU A 501 -28.14 -11.54 16.35
C GLU A 501 -27.81 -12.94 16.90
N ILE A 502 -28.29 -13.25 18.11
CA ILE A 502 -27.95 -14.50 18.80
C ILE A 502 -28.36 -15.73 17.97
N ASP A 503 -29.48 -15.64 17.25
CA ASP A 503 -29.97 -16.70 16.38
C ASP A 503 -28.99 -16.99 15.23
N GLU A 504 -28.34 -15.95 14.68
CA GLU A 504 -27.29 -16.14 13.69
C GLU A 504 -26.02 -16.74 14.29
N ILE A 505 -25.65 -16.36 15.51
CA ILE A 505 -24.49 -16.93 16.21
C ILE A 505 -24.71 -18.43 16.44
N SER A 506 -25.90 -18.83 16.86
CA SER A 506 -26.27 -20.24 17.06
C SER A 506 -26.17 -21.06 15.76
N LYS A 507 -26.63 -20.50 14.63
CA LYS A 507 -26.50 -21.12 13.29
C LYS A 507 -25.06 -21.34 12.85
N ARG A 508 -24.10 -20.55 13.35
CA ARG A 508 -22.67 -20.68 13.04
C ARG A 508 -21.96 -21.81 13.80
N GLY A 509 -22.71 -22.65 14.53
CA GLY A 509 -22.20 -23.85 15.18
C GLY A 509 -21.44 -23.58 16.48
N VAL A 510 -21.75 -22.48 17.17
CA VAL A 510 -21.17 -22.19 18.49
C VAL A 510 -21.78 -23.14 19.53
N ASP A 511 -20.91 -23.88 20.22
CA ASP A 511 -21.26 -24.87 21.26
C ASP A 511 -21.60 -24.16 22.60
N GLU A 512 -22.51 -23.18 22.56
CA GLU A 512 -23.02 -22.45 23.72
C GLU A 512 -24.55 -22.34 23.65
N GLN A 513 -25.23 -22.53 24.79
CA GLN A 513 -26.68 -22.41 24.89
C GLN A 513 -27.12 -20.95 24.64
N ILE A 514 -28.26 -20.78 23.95
CA ILE A 514 -28.82 -19.45 23.62
C ILE A 514 -28.99 -18.56 24.87
N ASP A 515 -29.43 -19.12 25.99
CA ASP A 515 -29.60 -18.37 27.24
C ASP A 515 -28.27 -17.89 27.82
N ALA A 516 -27.21 -18.69 27.68
CA ALA A 516 -25.86 -18.27 28.07
C ALA A 516 -25.36 -17.12 27.19
N LEU A 517 -25.62 -17.16 25.87
CA LEU A 517 -25.27 -16.09 24.93
C LEU A 517 -25.99 -14.78 25.26
N LYS A 518 -27.29 -14.84 25.63
CA LYS A 518 -28.07 -13.67 26.09
C LYS A 518 -27.45 -13.04 27.34
N VAL A 519 -27.06 -13.86 28.32
CA VAL A 519 -26.38 -13.36 29.53
C VAL A 519 -25.04 -12.70 29.17
N LYS A 520 -24.26 -13.28 28.25
CA LYS A 520 -23.01 -12.65 27.79
C LYS A 520 -23.26 -11.29 27.16
N GLU A 521 -24.28 -11.19 26.29
CA GLU A 521 -24.60 -9.92 25.61
C GLU A 521 -24.99 -8.82 26.61
N LEU A 522 -25.78 -9.15 27.64
CA LEU A 522 -26.12 -8.22 28.70
C LEU A 522 -24.87 -7.69 29.42
N HIS A 523 -23.93 -8.56 29.79
CA HIS A 523 -22.68 -8.15 30.44
C HIS A 523 -21.79 -7.29 29.52
N TYR A 524 -21.71 -7.61 28.21
CA TYR A 524 -21.02 -6.75 27.25
C TYR A 524 -21.64 -5.36 27.21
N ASN A 525 -22.97 -5.26 27.11
CA ASN A 525 -23.68 -3.99 27.08
C ASN A 525 -23.46 -3.18 28.37
N GLU A 526 -23.49 -3.81 29.54
CA GLU A 526 -23.24 -3.14 30.82
C GLU A 526 -21.79 -2.62 30.93
N LEU A 527 -20.80 -3.42 30.53
CA LEU A 527 -19.38 -3.08 30.71
C LEU A 527 -18.89 -2.05 29.68
N LEU A 528 -19.33 -2.16 28.43
CA LEU A 528 -18.81 -1.36 27.32
C LEU A 528 -19.58 -0.07 27.07
N SER A 529 -20.88 0.00 27.38
CA SER A 529 -21.71 1.22 27.16
C SER A 529 -21.19 2.46 27.88
N MET A 530 -20.42 2.30 28.95
CA MET A 530 -19.87 3.41 29.74
C MET A 530 -18.50 3.91 29.24
N LYS A 531 -17.97 3.35 28.14
CA LYS A 531 -16.62 3.64 27.64
C LYS A 531 -16.67 4.52 26.40
N LYS A 532 -15.93 5.63 26.42
CA LYS A 532 -15.90 6.61 25.31
C LYS A 532 -15.13 6.09 24.10
N GLU A 533 -14.24 5.13 24.31
CA GLU A 533 -13.41 4.50 23.29
C GLU A 533 -14.11 3.36 22.54
N VAL A 534 -15.30 2.95 22.98
CA VAL A 534 -16.07 1.86 22.35
C VAL A 534 -16.87 2.36 21.15
N ILE A 535 -16.78 1.61 20.07
CA ILE A 535 -17.62 1.75 18.88
C ILE A 535 -18.39 0.46 18.72
N GLU A 536 -19.71 0.57 18.80
CA GLU A 536 -20.65 -0.52 18.54
C GLU A 536 -20.72 -0.79 17.03
N VAL A 537 -20.56 -2.06 16.65
CA VAL A 537 -20.46 -2.49 15.25
C VAL A 537 -21.54 -3.53 15.00
N ASP A 538 -22.56 -3.13 14.24
CA ASP A 538 -23.58 -4.04 13.73
C ASP A 538 -22.99 -4.88 12.59
N ASN A 539 -22.71 -6.15 12.89
CA ASN A 539 -22.11 -7.10 11.97
C ASN A 539 -23.15 -8.07 11.36
N ASN A 540 -24.44 -7.71 11.37
CA ASN A 540 -25.47 -8.34 10.53
C ASN A 540 -25.46 -7.75 9.09
N LYS A 541 -24.74 -6.64 8.89
CA LYS A 541 -24.58 -5.99 7.59
C LYS A 541 -23.60 -6.73 6.68
N ASN A 542 -23.50 -6.28 5.43
CA ASN A 542 -22.50 -6.80 4.49
C ASN A 542 -21.09 -6.73 5.08
N PHE A 543 -20.40 -7.86 5.11
CA PHE A 543 -19.08 -8.03 5.73
C PHE A 543 -18.02 -7.06 5.20
N ASN A 544 -17.95 -6.84 3.88
CA ASN A 544 -16.97 -5.94 3.28
C ASN A 544 -17.25 -4.47 3.66
N SER A 545 -18.51 -4.06 3.67
CA SER A 545 -18.89 -2.71 4.10
C SER A 545 -18.50 -2.45 5.56
N VAL A 546 -18.79 -3.40 6.46
CA VAL A 546 -18.39 -3.32 7.87
C VAL A 546 -16.87 -3.29 8.00
N ASN A 547 -16.16 -4.19 7.31
CA ASN A 547 -14.71 -4.24 7.34
C ASN A 547 -14.05 -2.93 6.86
N SER A 548 -14.57 -2.34 5.80
CA SER A 548 -14.07 -1.09 5.22
C SER A 548 -14.23 0.07 6.21
N ALA A 549 -15.39 0.15 6.88
CA ALA A 549 -15.62 1.14 7.94
C ALA A 549 -14.65 0.97 9.12
N LEU A 550 -14.44 -0.28 9.58
CA LEU A 550 -13.49 -0.59 10.65
C LEU A 550 -12.05 -0.21 10.28
N THR A 551 -11.63 -0.54 9.06
CA THR A 551 -10.32 -0.16 8.52
C THR A 551 -10.17 1.36 8.50
N GLN A 552 -11.15 2.08 7.96
CA GLN A 552 -11.13 3.53 7.87
C GLN A 552 -11.03 4.19 9.24
N ILE A 553 -11.84 3.75 10.22
CA ILE A 553 -11.83 4.27 11.59
C ILE A 553 -10.47 4.00 12.23
N SER A 554 -9.93 2.79 12.09
CA SER A 554 -8.63 2.40 12.65
C SER A 554 -7.49 3.29 12.12
N LEU A 555 -7.42 3.46 10.79
CA LEU A 555 -6.41 4.31 10.16
C LEU A 555 -6.58 5.78 10.55
N LYS A 556 -7.82 6.30 10.52
CA LYS A 556 -8.10 7.67 10.93
C LYS A 556 -7.68 7.93 12.37
N LYS A 557 -8.00 7.02 13.30
CA LYS A 557 -7.57 7.11 14.70
C LYS A 557 -6.05 7.14 14.86
N LEU A 558 -5.32 6.32 14.11
CA LEU A 558 -3.85 6.34 14.14
C LEU A 558 -3.31 7.72 13.81
N PHE A 559 -3.79 8.31 12.71
CA PHE A 559 -3.26 9.56 12.22
C PHE A 559 -3.75 10.78 13.02
N ASP A 560 -5.01 10.79 13.48
CA ASP A 560 -5.60 11.87 14.28
C ASP A 560 -5.04 11.92 15.71
N LYS A 561 -4.57 10.79 16.25
CA LYS A 561 -3.92 10.73 17.57
C LYS A 561 -2.55 11.43 17.59
N HIS A 562 -1.91 11.56 16.44
CA HIS A 562 -0.53 12.02 16.34
C HIS A 562 -0.32 13.06 15.23
N PRO A 563 -1.12 14.14 15.18
CA PRO A 563 -1.06 15.12 14.09
C PRO A 563 0.35 15.70 13.98
N ASP A 564 0.92 16.18 15.09
CA ASP A 564 2.25 16.80 15.12
C ASP A 564 3.40 15.84 14.76
N LYS A 565 3.27 14.55 15.09
CA LYS A 565 4.30 13.57 14.72
C LYS A 565 4.31 13.27 13.23
N PHE A 566 3.15 13.39 12.58
CA PHE A 566 3.00 13.23 11.14
C PHE A 566 3.22 14.56 10.38
N GLU A 567 2.96 15.72 10.98
CA GLU A 567 3.38 17.02 10.45
C GLU A 567 4.90 17.21 10.55
N GLY A 568 5.51 16.82 11.67
CA GLY A 568 6.96 16.79 11.83
C GLY A 568 7.64 15.79 10.89
N TYR A 569 6.95 14.72 10.49
CA TYR A 569 7.44 13.75 9.50
C TYR A 569 7.54 14.30 8.07
N LYS A 570 6.73 15.34 7.71
CA LYS A 570 6.93 16.12 6.47
C LYS A 570 8.34 16.73 6.39
N VAL A 571 9.05 16.81 7.53
CA VAL A 571 10.22 17.67 7.75
C VAL A 571 11.47 16.90 8.24
N VAL A 572 11.40 15.60 8.58
CA VAL A 572 12.58 14.90 9.13
C VAL A 572 13.56 14.41 8.07
N SER A 573 13.07 13.98 6.90
CA SER A 573 13.98 13.57 5.84
C SER A 573 14.60 14.81 5.18
N PHE A 574 15.92 14.92 5.29
CA PHE A 574 16.69 15.95 4.56
C PHE A 574 16.57 15.81 3.03
N ARG A 575 15.99 14.71 2.53
CA ARG A 575 15.65 14.53 1.11
C ARG A 575 14.53 15.47 0.63
N TYR A 576 13.67 15.93 1.54
CA TYR A 576 12.46 16.70 1.21
C TYR A 576 12.37 18.06 1.93
N LYS A 577 13.36 18.39 2.78
CA LYS A 577 13.66 19.77 3.19
C LYS A 577 14.43 20.47 2.08
#